data_AF-A0A952NYV5-F1
#
_entry.id   AF-A0A952NYV5-F1
#
_cell.length_a   1.000
_cell.length_b   1.000
_cell.length_c   1.000
_cell.angle_alpha   90.00
_cell.angle_beta   90.00
_cell.angle_gamma   90.00
#
_symmetry.space_group_name_H-M   'P 1'
#
loop_
_entity.id
_entity.type
_entity.pdbx_description
1 polymer ?
#
loop_
_entity_poly.entity_id
_entity_poly.type
_entity_poly.pdbx_seq_one_letter_code
_entity_poly.pdbx_strand_id
1 'polypeptide(L)'
;MDLRPSCRDNTYKTIRTTKRHHGVAPYGYISHLGQLHQEPREQANITLIVELKSKGLSLNGIAKEMNRRKRKNRSGGLWDHSLVRSILNRNNRLNRKDH
;
A
#
# COMPACT_ATOMS: atom_id res chain seq x y z
N MET A 1 -35.97 8.95 6.13
CA MET A 1 -34.90 8.19 6.81
C MET A 1 -33.97 7.68 5.74
N ASP A 2 -33.17 8.57 5.18
CA ASP A 2 -32.32 8.27 4.04
C ASP A 2 -31.14 7.40 4.48
N LEU A 3 -31.28 6.09 4.29
CA LEU A 3 -30.18 5.13 4.34
C LEU A 3 -29.22 5.48 3.20
N ARG A 4 -28.29 6.40 3.48
CA ARG A 4 -27.19 6.72 2.58
C ARG A 4 -26.34 5.45 2.43
N PRO A 5 -26.24 4.83 1.24
CA PRO A 5 -25.38 3.68 1.05
C PRO A 5 -23.94 4.18 1.16
N SER A 6 -23.28 3.84 2.27
CA SER A 6 -21.85 4.12 2.45
C SER A 6 -21.09 3.47 1.29
N CYS A 7 -20.51 4.30 0.44
CA CYS A 7 -19.71 3.88 -0.68
C CYS A 7 -18.54 3.01 -0.20
N ARG A 8 -18.54 1.71 -0.50
CA ARG A 8 -17.35 0.91 -0.87
C ARG A 8 -17.70 -0.57 -0.90
N ASP A 9 -18.01 -1.05 -2.09
CA ASP A 9 -17.81 -2.46 -2.42
C ASP A 9 -16.29 -2.71 -2.38
N ASN A 10 -15.77 -3.33 -1.31
CA ASN A 10 -14.35 -3.59 -1.13
C ASN A 10 -14.09 -5.07 -1.38
N THR A 11 -13.76 -5.41 -2.62
CA THR A 11 -13.33 -6.74 -3.05
C THR A 11 -11.89 -7.00 -2.61
N TYR A 12 -11.68 -7.16 -1.30
CA TYR A 12 -10.37 -7.51 -0.73
C TYR A 12 -10.00 -8.96 -1.07
N LYS A 13 -8.74 -9.19 -1.43
CA LYS A 13 -8.20 -10.55 -1.60
C LYS A 13 -7.54 -10.98 -0.28
N THR A 14 -8.05 -12.04 0.36
CA THR A 14 -7.51 -12.56 1.63
C THR A 14 -6.21 -13.33 1.40
N ILE A 15 -5.17 -13.02 2.18
CA ILE A 15 -3.93 -13.79 2.20
C ILE A 15 -3.98 -14.70 3.43
N ARG A 16 -3.91 -16.02 3.23
CA ARG A 16 -3.84 -16.98 4.32
C ARG A 16 -2.42 -17.00 4.90
N THR A 17 -2.14 -16.13 5.87
CA THR A 17 -0.89 -16.16 6.66
C THR A 17 -1.17 -16.82 8.00
N THR A 18 -0.36 -17.82 8.38
CA THR A 18 -0.44 -18.55 9.65
C THR A 18 0.05 -17.74 10.86
N LYS A 19 0.64 -16.55 10.64
CA LYS A 19 1.07 -15.63 11.70
C LYS A 19 0.01 -14.56 11.96
N ARG A 20 -0.48 -14.51 13.21
CA ARG A 20 -1.26 -13.37 13.72
C ARG A 20 -0.37 -12.14 13.75
N HIS A 21 -0.74 -11.09 13.02
CA HIS A 21 0.00 -9.83 13.02
C HIS A 21 -0.45 -8.98 14.23
N HIS A 22 0.38 -8.91 15.27
CA HIS A 22 0.16 -8.01 16.40
C HIS A 22 0.68 -6.61 16.03
N GLY A 23 -0.22 -5.66 15.77
CA GLY A 23 0.12 -4.25 15.45
C GLY A 23 -0.64 -3.67 14.25
N VAL A 24 -0.39 -2.39 13.95
CA VAL A 24 -1.01 -1.66 12.82
C VAL A 24 -0.66 -2.34 11.50
N ALA A 25 -1.67 -2.56 10.65
CA ALA A 25 -1.51 -3.19 9.35
C ALA A 25 -0.52 -2.40 8.46
N PRO A 26 0.53 -3.05 7.92
CA PRO A 26 1.41 -2.48 6.91
C PRO A 26 0.68 -1.76 5.78
N TYR A 27 1.29 -0.70 5.21
CA TYR A 27 0.79 -0.07 3.99
C TYR A 27 0.72 -1.09 2.84
N GLY A 28 -0.37 -1.08 2.06
CA GLY A 28 -0.75 -2.14 1.12
C GLY A 28 -1.74 -3.15 1.68
N TYR A 29 -1.95 -3.13 3.00
CA TYR A 29 -2.72 -4.14 3.70
C TYR A 29 -3.67 -3.53 4.74
N ILE A 30 -4.85 -4.13 4.84
CA ILE A 30 -5.82 -3.85 5.89
C ILE A 30 -5.92 -5.09 6.79
N SER A 31 -5.94 -4.87 8.11
CA SER A 31 -6.27 -5.93 9.05
C SER A 31 -7.79 -5.98 9.17
N HIS A 32 -8.40 -7.06 8.68
CA HIS A 32 -9.82 -7.31 8.81
C HIS A 32 -10.01 -8.65 9.54
N LEU A 33 -10.69 -8.65 10.69
CA LEU A 33 -10.97 -9.84 11.50
C LEU A 33 -9.70 -10.66 11.87
N GLY A 34 -8.60 -9.99 12.17
CA GLY A 34 -7.32 -10.64 12.50
C GLY A 34 -6.57 -11.23 11.30
N GLN A 35 -7.08 -11.04 10.08
CA GLN A 35 -6.45 -11.45 8.83
C GLN A 35 -5.93 -10.24 8.05
N LEU A 36 -4.80 -10.43 7.36
CA LEU A 36 -4.19 -9.40 6.54
C LEU A 36 -4.74 -9.50 5.12
N HIS A 37 -5.41 -8.46 4.66
CA HIS A 37 -6.07 -8.38 3.37
C HIS A 37 -5.34 -7.36 2.50
N GLN A 38 -5.08 -7.70 1.24
CA GLN A 38 -4.51 -6.74 0.29
C GLN A 38 -5.59 -5.76 -0.14
N GLU A 39 -5.31 -4.47 -0.02
CA GLU A 39 -6.19 -3.42 -0.53
C GLU A 39 -5.81 -3.11 -1.99
N PRO A 40 -6.68 -3.40 -2.98
CA PRO A 40 -6.35 -3.24 -4.39
C PRO A 40 -5.86 -1.83 -4.74
N ARG A 41 -6.43 -0.80 -4.11
CA ARG A 41 -6.04 0.60 -4.33
C ARG A 41 -4.62 0.90 -3.84
N GLU A 42 -4.26 0.38 -2.67
CA GLU A 42 -2.91 0.56 -2.12
C GLU A 42 -1.90 -0.30 -2.87
N GLN A 43 -2.28 -1.51 -3.28
CA GLN A 43 -1.43 -2.38 -4.07
C GLN A 43 -1.09 -1.79 -5.44
N ALA A 44 -2.05 -1.15 -6.11
CA ALA A 44 -1.79 -0.43 -7.36
C ALA A 44 -0.76 0.71 -7.18
N ASN A 45 -0.80 1.40 -6.04
CA ASN A 45 0.19 2.42 -5.70
C ASN A 45 1.58 1.80 -5.45
N ILE A 46 1.64 0.64 -4.77
CA ILE A 46 2.89 -0.09 -4.54
C ILE A 46 3.52 -0.53 -5.88
N THR A 47 2.72 -1.12 -6.78
CA THR A 47 3.17 -1.52 -8.12
C THR A 47 3.77 -0.34 -8.86
N LEU A 48 3.09 0.82 -8.85
CA LEU A 48 3.59 2.02 -9.50
C LEU A 48 4.89 2.52 -8.87
N ILE A 49 5.02 2.50 -7.54
CA ILE A 49 6.25 2.90 -6.85
C ILE A 49 7.42 2.01 -7.25
N VAL A 50 7.20 0.69 -7.33
CA VAL A 50 8.21 -0.28 -7.76
C VAL A 50 8.61 -0.03 -9.22
N GLU A 51 7.63 0.22 -10.10
CA GLU A 51 7.88 0.57 -11.50
C GLU A 51 8.70 1.85 -11.64
N LEU A 52 8.32 2.92 -10.92
CA LEU A 52 9.07 4.19 -10.92
C LEU A 52 10.49 4.00 -10.35
N LYS A 53 10.66 3.13 -9.36
CA LYS A 53 11.98 2.79 -8.83
C LYS A 53 12.82 2.02 -9.84
N SER A 54 12.22 1.09 -10.57
CA SER A 54 12.87 0.34 -11.66
C SER A 54 13.35 1.26 -12.78
N LYS A 55 12.60 2.32 -13.08
CA LYS A 55 12.99 3.41 -14.00
C LYS A 55 14.13 4.31 -13.49
N GLY A 56 14.68 4.04 -12.30
CA GLY A 56 15.81 4.78 -11.76
C GLY A 56 15.45 6.06 -11.01
N LEU A 57 14.16 6.34 -10.76
CA LEU A 57 13.80 7.55 -10.02
C LEU A 57 14.28 7.50 -8.56
N SER A 58 14.71 8.67 -8.06
CA SER A 58 15.02 8.86 -6.65
C SER A 58 13.75 8.82 -5.79
N LEU A 59 13.89 8.58 -4.49
CA LEU A 59 12.75 8.52 -3.57
C LEU A 59 11.90 9.82 -3.59
N ASN A 60 12.57 10.97 -3.66
CA ASN A 60 11.93 12.28 -3.81
C ASN A 60 11.25 12.43 -5.17
N GLY A 61 11.87 11.93 -6.25
CA GLY A 61 11.27 11.92 -7.58
C GLY A 61 9.98 11.08 -7.63
N ILE A 62 9.99 9.91 -6.99
CA ILE A 62 8.82 9.04 -6.87
C ILE A 62 7.70 9.74 -6.08
N ALA A 63 8.01 10.35 -4.93
CA ALA A 63 7.03 11.07 -4.13
C ALA A 63 6.40 12.24 -4.91
N LYS A 64 7.23 13.04 -5.60
CA LYS A 64 6.76 14.12 -6.48
C LYS A 64 5.87 13.60 -7.60
N GLU A 65 6.25 12.51 -8.25
CA GLU A 65 5.48 11.91 -9.34
C GLU A 65 4.12 11.36 -8.85
N MET A 66 4.10 10.73 -7.68
CA MET A 66 2.86 10.25 -7.05
C MET A 66 1.92 11.41 -6.69
N ASN A 67 2.47 12.50 -6.17
CA ASN A 67 1.73 13.73 -5.88
C ASN A 67 1.23 14.42 -7.15
N ARG A 68 2.05 14.47 -8.21
CA ARG A 68 1.68 15.02 -9.52
C ARG A 68 0.51 14.26 -10.14
N ARG A 69 0.48 12.93 -9.98
CA ARG A 69 -0.62 12.05 -10.38
C ARG A 69 -1.85 12.13 -9.46
N LYS A 70 -1.82 12.98 -8.43
CA LYS A 70 -2.89 13.17 -7.43
C LYS A 70 -3.34 11.85 -6.77
N ARG A 71 -2.42 10.88 -6.64
CA ARG A 71 -2.70 9.63 -5.95
C ARG A 71 -2.69 9.90 -4.45
N LYS A 72 -3.83 9.72 -3.80
CA LYS A 72 -3.93 9.88 -2.35
C LYS A 72 -3.32 8.69 -1.63
N ASN A 73 -2.61 8.95 -0.55
CA ASN A 73 -2.16 7.90 0.37
C ASN A 73 -3.35 7.38 1.22
N ARG A 74 -3.12 6.35 2.04
CA ARG A 74 -4.12 5.76 2.96
C ARG A 74 -4.85 6.79 3.82
N SER A 75 -4.15 7.83 4.28
CA SER A 75 -4.68 8.90 5.12
C SER A 75 -5.22 10.09 4.30
N GLY A 76 -5.24 10.00 2.98
CA GLY A 76 -5.66 11.09 2.09
C GLY A 76 -4.62 12.20 1.86
N GLY A 77 -3.44 12.09 2.48
CA GLY A 77 -2.36 13.08 2.40
C GLY A 77 -1.43 12.91 1.20
N LEU A 78 -0.42 13.79 1.13
CA LEU A 78 0.64 13.76 0.13
C LEU A 78 1.61 12.59 0.37
N TRP A 79 2.27 12.16 -0.71
CA TRP A 79 3.38 11.23 -0.67
C TRP A 79 4.64 11.91 -0.18
N ASP A 80 5.25 11.30 0.84
CA ASP A 80 6.56 11.65 1.36
C ASP A 80 7.60 10.57 1.01
N HIS A 81 8.84 10.99 0.85
CA HIS A 81 9.97 10.12 0.55
C HIS A 81 10.23 9.06 1.64
N SER A 82 9.95 9.36 2.91
CA SER A 82 10.07 8.41 4.02
C SER A 82 9.08 7.26 3.89
N LEU A 83 7.85 7.57 3.48
CA LEU A 83 6.80 6.59 3.22
C LEU A 83 7.19 5.68 2.03
N VAL A 84 7.67 6.28 0.94
CA VAL A 84 8.16 5.54 -0.24
C VAL A 84 9.31 4.61 0.15
N ARG A 85 10.28 5.08 0.95
CA ARG A 85 11.39 4.27 1.44
C ARG A 85 10.92 3.08 2.28
N SER A 86 9.96 3.30 3.19
CA SER A 86 9.40 2.25 4.03
C SER A 86 8.72 1.15 3.20
N ILE A 87 7.95 1.54 2.18
CA ILE A 87 7.29 0.62 1.25
C ILE A 87 8.33 -0.20 0.47
N LEU A 88 9.33 0.44 -0.12
CA LEU A 88 10.37 -0.24 -0.89
C LEU A 88 11.22 -1.19 -0.03
N ASN A 89 11.61 -0.77 1.17
CA ASN A 89 12.35 -1.61 2.11
C ASN A 89 11.54 -2.87 2.49
N ARG A 90 10.24 -2.71 2.73
CA ARG A 90 9.34 -3.84 3.01
C ARG A 90 9.22 -4.76 1.80
N ASN A 91 9.03 -4.20 0.60
CA ASN A 91 8.94 -5.00 -0.62
C ASN A 91 10.22 -5.84 -0.85
N ASN A 92 11.40 -5.23 -0.67
CA ASN A 92 12.67 -5.93 -0.78
C ASN A 92 12.79 -7.06 0.27
N ARG A 93 12.39 -6.81 1.53
CA ARG A 93 12.37 -7.84 2.57
C ARG A 93 11.43 -9.00 2.27
N LEU A 94 10.30 -8.75 1.59
CA LEU A 94 9.38 -9.81 1.18
C LEU A 94 9.99 -10.64 0.05
N ASN A 95 10.56 -10.00 -0.99
CA ASN A 95 11.24 -10.70 -2.09
C ASN A 95 12.46 -11.53 -1.66
N ARG A 96 13.12 -11.19 -0.55
CA ARG A 96 14.28 -11.94 -0.03
C ARG A 96 13.94 -13.29 0.62
N LYS A 97 12.66 -13.60 0.84
CA LYS A 97 12.22 -14.82 1.54
C LYS A 97 11.98 -16.01 0.61
N ASP A 98 12.22 -15.85 -0.69
CA ASP A 98 12.03 -16.89 -1.72
C ASP A 98 13.37 -17.51 -2.19
N HIS A 99 14.39 -17.63 -1.32
CA HIS A 99 15.62 -18.41 -1.58
C HIS A 99 15.91 -19.34 -0.41
#